data_AF-A0A1Z9NMC7-F1
#
_entry.id   AF-A0A1Z9NMC7-F1
#
_cell.length_a   1.000
_cell.length_b   1.000
_cell.length_c   1.000
_cell.angle_alpha   90.00
_cell.angle_beta   90.00
_cell.angle_gamma   90.00
#
_symmetry.space_group_name_H-M   'P 1'
#
loop_
_entity.id
_entity.type
_entity.pdbx_description
1 polymer ?
#
loop_
_entity_poly.entity_id
_entity_poly.type
_entity_poly.pdbx_seq_one_letter_code
_entity_poly.pdbx_strand_id
1 'polypeptide(L)'
;MSATFFSGFETKSSALDFLLEQIYEGLQTKRSICVVLKDEGLVSEYKFLQKKKYFDTKQIEYLYSRNIALQESEPNGNYDEVHILSDRITDIDVASDNIFVYTTKSDAAINEASRKLYASLKEKQIELKHTAV
;
A
#
# COMPACT_ATOMS: atom_id res chain seq x y z
N MET A 1 8.95 13.45 -2.03
CA MET A 1 8.68 12.05 -1.66
C MET A 1 8.78 11.89 -0.16
N SER A 2 7.78 11.28 0.48
CA SER A 2 7.81 10.83 1.87
C SER A 2 7.38 9.36 1.95
N ALA A 3 7.85 8.62 2.95
CA ALA A 3 7.43 7.25 3.21
C ALA A 3 6.88 7.10 4.63
N THR A 4 5.68 6.52 4.74
CA THR A 4 5.01 6.26 6.02
C THR A 4 4.87 4.75 6.24
N PHE A 5 5.41 4.27 7.36
CA PHE A 5 5.37 2.88 7.76
C PHE A 5 4.28 2.69 8.81
N PHE A 6 3.28 1.88 8.48
CA PHE A 6 2.25 1.42 9.41
C PHE A 6 2.60 0.01 9.90
N SER A 7 2.76 -0.14 11.21
CA SER A 7 3.12 -1.42 11.82
C SER A 7 2.19 -1.81 12.95
N GLY A 8 2.04 -3.11 13.16
CA GLY A 8 1.27 -3.65 14.28
C GLY A 8 -0.06 -4.31 13.91
N PHE A 9 -0.41 -4.41 12.62
CA PHE A 9 -1.66 -5.07 12.22
C PHE A 9 -1.69 -6.54 12.65
N GLU A 10 -2.76 -6.93 13.33
CA GLU A 10 -2.98 -8.32 13.78
C GLU A 10 -3.10 -9.30 12.60
N THR A 11 -3.80 -8.87 11.53
CA THR A 11 -4.08 -9.72 10.37
C THR A 11 -3.77 -9.00 9.06
N LYS A 12 -3.62 -9.78 7.99
CA LYS A 12 -3.49 -9.26 6.63
C LYS A 12 -4.77 -8.51 6.21
N SER A 13 -5.93 -9.02 6.58
CA SER A 13 -7.23 -8.40 6.31
C SER A 13 -7.34 -7.01 6.94
N SER A 14 -6.93 -6.83 8.20
CA SER A 14 -7.00 -5.51 8.84
C SER A 14 -6.04 -4.50 8.23
N ALA A 15 -4.86 -4.95 7.80
CA ALA A 15 -3.93 -4.13 7.02
C ALA A 15 -4.54 -3.70 5.67
N LEU A 16 -5.20 -4.63 4.97
CA LEU A 16 -5.87 -4.35 3.69
C LEU A 16 -7.06 -3.40 3.84
N ASP A 17 -7.89 -3.59 4.87
CA ASP A 17 -9.02 -2.70 5.17
C ASP A 17 -8.53 -1.27 5.44
N PHE A 18 -7.51 -1.12 6.27
CA PHE A 18 -6.92 0.20 6.56
C PHE A 18 -6.27 0.82 5.32
N LEU A 19 -5.55 0.04 4.52
CA LEU A 19 -4.99 0.49 3.25
C LEU A 19 -6.08 1.02 2.31
N LEU A 20 -7.20 0.31 2.18
CA LEU A 20 -8.34 0.75 1.38
C LEU A 20 -8.93 2.07 1.91
N GLU A 21 -9.04 2.24 3.23
CA GLU A 21 -9.48 3.50 3.82
C GLU A 21 -8.55 4.66 3.47
N GLN A 22 -7.23 4.47 3.54
CA GLN A 22 -6.24 5.48 3.14
C GLN A 22 -6.34 5.85 1.65
N ILE A 23 -6.58 4.86 0.78
CA ILE A 23 -6.82 5.10 -0.64
C ILE A 23 -8.11 5.93 -0.83
N TYR A 24 -9.18 5.57 -0.13
CA TYR A 24 -10.49 6.17 -0.33
C TYR A 24 -10.65 7.57 0.28
N GLU A 25 -9.98 7.88 1.39
CA GLU A 25 -9.97 9.22 2.00
C GLU A 25 -9.43 10.31 1.05
N GLY A 26 -8.47 9.96 0.18
CA GLY A 26 -7.85 10.91 -0.76
C GLY A 26 -8.19 10.64 -2.23
N LEU A 27 -9.15 9.77 -2.52
CA LEU A 27 -9.37 9.23 -3.87
C LEU A 27 -9.77 10.28 -4.91
N GLN A 28 -10.47 11.34 -4.49
CA GLN A 28 -10.95 12.39 -5.40
C GLN A 28 -9.82 13.27 -5.94
N THR A 29 -8.67 13.30 -5.28
CA THR A 29 -7.51 14.13 -5.66
C THR A 29 -6.41 13.35 -6.38
N LYS A 30 -6.44 12.01 -6.32
CA LYS A 30 -5.41 11.12 -6.84
C LYS A 30 -5.77 10.59 -8.24
N ARG A 31 -4.86 10.76 -9.19
CA ARG A 31 -4.97 10.33 -10.59
C ARG A 31 -4.41 8.92 -10.82
N SER A 32 -3.38 8.52 -10.07
CA SER A 32 -2.77 7.20 -10.21
C SER A 32 -2.23 6.67 -8.88
N ILE A 33 -2.69 5.48 -8.48
CA ILE A 33 -2.31 4.81 -7.24
C ILE A 33 -1.77 3.42 -7.59
N CYS A 34 -0.62 3.06 -7.05
CA CYS A 34 -0.09 1.70 -7.13
C CYS A 34 -0.31 0.96 -5.81
N VAL A 35 -0.78 -0.27 -5.86
CA VAL A 35 -0.85 -1.17 -4.70
C VAL A 35 -0.06 -2.43 -5.02
N VAL A 36 1.02 -2.65 -4.26
CA VAL A 36 1.88 -3.82 -4.37
C VAL A 36 1.52 -4.81 -3.28
N LEU A 37 1.07 -5.99 -3.68
CA LEU A 37 0.65 -7.08 -2.79
C LEU A 37 1.58 -8.28 -2.94
N LYS A 38 1.79 -9.01 -1.85
CA LYS A 38 2.69 -10.18 -1.80
C LYS A 38 2.35 -11.29 -2.81
N ASP A 39 1.06 -11.63 -2.89
CA ASP A 39 0.58 -12.83 -3.58
C ASP A 39 -0.86 -12.68 -4.08
N GLU A 40 -1.30 -13.62 -4.93
CA GLU A 40 -2.65 -13.66 -5.49
C GLU A 40 -3.75 -13.81 -4.42
N GLY A 41 -3.41 -14.38 -3.25
CA GLY A 41 -4.31 -14.47 -2.11
C GLY A 41 -4.67 -13.08 -1.58
N LEU A 42 -3.67 -12.24 -1.32
CA LEU A 42 -3.86 -10.84 -0.94
C LEU A 42 -4.56 -10.04 -2.04
N VAL A 43 -4.26 -10.29 -3.32
CA VAL A 43 -4.94 -9.63 -4.45
C VAL A 43 -6.44 -9.97 -4.46
N SER A 44 -6.77 -11.24 -4.22
CA SER A 44 -8.16 -11.70 -4.17
C SER A 44 -8.91 -11.10 -2.97
N GLU A 45 -8.25 -11.05 -1.81
CA GLU A 45 -8.80 -10.44 -0.60
C GLU A 45 -9.00 -8.93 -0.76
N TYR A 46 -8.01 -8.22 -1.33
CA TYR A 46 -8.13 -6.81 -1.67
C TYR A 46 -9.37 -6.56 -2.54
N LYS A 47 -9.53 -7.31 -3.63
CA LYS A 47 -10.69 -7.16 -4.54
C LYS A 47 -12.02 -7.46 -3.84
N PHE A 48 -12.04 -8.40 -2.90
CA PHE A 48 -13.23 -8.70 -2.11
C PHE A 48 -13.60 -7.52 -1.20
N LEU A 49 -12.64 -7.01 -0.43
CA LEU A 49 -12.84 -5.86 0.47
C LEU A 49 -13.18 -4.57 -0.30
N GLN A 50 -12.55 -4.37 -1.46
CA GLN A 50 -12.84 -3.27 -2.37
C GLN A 50 -14.30 -3.28 -2.83
N LYS A 51 -14.81 -4.44 -3.25
CA LYS A 51 -16.22 -4.60 -3.62
C LYS A 51 -17.14 -4.34 -2.44
N LYS A 52 -16.79 -4.80 -1.24
CA LYS A 52 -17.55 -4.54 -0.02
C LYS A 52 -17.67 -3.04 0.27
N LYS A 53 -16.56 -2.30 0.19
CA LYS A 53 -16.54 -0.83 0.33
C LYS A 53 -17.45 -0.14 -0.69
N TYR A 54 -17.50 -0.60 -1.94
CA TYR A 54 -18.45 -0.07 -2.94
C TYR A 54 -19.91 -0.20 -2.52
N PHE A 55 -20.29 -1.29 -1.86
CA PHE A 55 -21.65 -1.43 -1.33
C PHE A 55 -21.89 -0.46 -0.17
N ASP A 56 -20.91 -0.32 0.72
CA ASP A 56 -21.00 0.56 1.89
C ASP A 56 -21.11 2.05 1.48
N THR A 57 -20.43 2.45 0.40
CA THR A 57 -20.36 3.86 -0.06
C THR A 57 -21.30 4.21 -1.21
N LYS A 58 -22.28 3.34 -1.51
CA LYS A 58 -23.21 3.53 -2.64
C LYS A 58 -22.49 3.70 -3.99
N GLN A 59 -21.37 3.01 -4.17
CA GLN A 59 -20.62 2.84 -5.42
C GLN A 59 -19.87 4.08 -5.95
N ILE A 60 -19.73 5.18 -5.19
CA ILE A 60 -18.98 6.37 -5.65
C ILE A 60 -17.51 6.00 -5.95
N GLU A 61 -16.92 5.18 -5.10
CA GLU A 61 -15.54 4.69 -5.18
C GLU A 61 -15.27 3.85 -6.44
N TYR A 62 -16.32 3.23 -7.02
CA TYR A 62 -16.20 2.44 -8.24
C TYR A 62 -15.68 3.27 -9.41
N LEU A 63 -16.05 4.55 -9.49
CA LEU A 63 -15.65 5.46 -10.58
C LEU A 63 -14.13 5.71 -10.63
N TYR A 64 -13.46 5.52 -9.51
CA TYR A 64 -12.04 5.79 -9.34
C TYR A 64 -11.20 4.51 -9.22
N SER A 65 -11.86 3.33 -9.22
CA SER A 65 -11.19 2.03 -9.24
C SER A 65 -10.19 1.88 -10.40
N ARG A 66 -10.48 2.53 -11.53
CA ARG A 66 -9.61 2.59 -12.71
C ARG A 66 -8.26 3.29 -12.47
N ASN A 67 -8.16 4.11 -11.42
CA ASN A 67 -6.93 4.82 -11.06
C ASN A 67 -5.99 3.93 -10.23
N ILE A 68 -6.45 2.75 -9.80
CA ILE A 68 -5.71 1.84 -8.93
C ILE A 68 -5.10 0.72 -9.77
N ALA A 69 -3.76 0.67 -9.81
CA ALA A 69 -3.01 -0.42 -10.39
C ALA A 69 -2.61 -1.42 -9.30
N LEU A 70 -3.00 -2.69 -9.47
CA LEU A 70 -2.55 -3.78 -8.60
C LEU A 70 -1.32 -4.45 -9.23
N GLN A 71 -0.28 -4.62 -8.44
CA GLN A 71 0.96 -5.26 -8.86
C GLN A 71 1.45 -6.24 -7.81
N GLU A 72 2.23 -7.23 -8.24
CA GLU A 72 2.94 -8.15 -7.34
C GLU A 72 4.45 -7.94 -7.36
N SER A 73 4.94 -6.98 -8.15
CA SER A 73 6.36 -6.69 -8.32
C SER A 73 6.63 -5.22 -8.04
N GLU A 74 7.90 -4.85 -8.15
CA GLU A 74 8.30 -3.45 -8.01
C GLU A 74 7.51 -2.54 -8.96
N PRO A 75 7.00 -1.40 -8.46
CA PRO A 75 6.29 -0.45 -9.31
C PRO A 75 7.20 0.08 -10.40
N ASN A 76 6.68 0.15 -11.62
CA ASN A 76 7.36 0.79 -12.74
C ASN A 76 6.42 1.82 -13.36
N GLY A 77 6.65 3.11 -13.06
CA GLY A 77 5.82 4.21 -13.53
C GLY A 77 5.84 5.41 -12.60
N ASN A 78 4.99 6.40 -12.91
CA ASN A 78 4.76 7.57 -12.07
C ASN A 78 3.42 7.39 -11.37
N TYR A 79 3.42 7.41 -10.03
CA TYR A 79 2.23 7.24 -9.22
C TYR A 79 2.14 8.38 -8.22
N ASP A 80 0.95 8.94 -8.02
CA ASP A 80 0.75 9.92 -6.95
C ASP A 80 1.05 9.26 -5.59
N GLU A 81 0.67 7.98 -5.45
CA GLU A 81 0.90 7.19 -4.26
C GLU A 81 1.21 5.72 -4.54
N VAL A 82 2.03 5.13 -3.68
CA VAL A 82 2.37 3.70 -3.70
C VAL A 82 2.05 3.09 -2.34
N HIS A 83 1.26 2.02 -2.31
CA HIS A 83 0.93 1.24 -1.12
C HIS A 83 1.58 -0.15 -1.21
N ILE A 84 2.28 -0.58 -0.16
CA ILE A 84 3.09 -1.80 -0.16
C ILE A 84 2.71 -2.69 1.01
N LEU A 85 2.12 -3.85 0.72
CA LEU A 85 1.94 -4.97 1.64
C LEU A 85 2.55 -6.21 0.96
N SER A 86 3.86 -6.22 0.83
CA SER A 86 4.61 -7.22 0.07
C SER A 86 6.02 -7.42 0.64
N ASP A 87 6.55 -8.63 0.48
CA ASP A 87 7.93 -8.97 0.81
C ASP A 87 8.89 -8.83 -0.38
N ARG A 88 8.38 -8.45 -1.55
CA ARG A 88 9.16 -8.34 -2.79
C ARG A 88 9.82 -6.98 -2.99
N ILE A 89 9.50 -5.99 -2.14
CA ILE A 89 10.01 -4.62 -2.25
C ILE A 89 11.00 -4.36 -1.11
N THR A 90 12.29 -4.35 -1.44
CA THR A 90 13.37 -4.04 -0.50
C THR A 90 14.13 -2.76 -0.85
N ASP A 91 13.96 -2.28 -2.09
CA ASP A 91 14.33 -0.96 -2.55
C ASP A 91 13.24 -0.48 -3.51
N ILE A 92 13.14 0.84 -3.70
CA ILE A 92 12.20 1.43 -4.64
C ILE A 92 12.81 2.71 -5.21
N ASP A 93 12.72 2.87 -6.54
CA ASP A 93 13.18 4.06 -7.26
C ASP A 93 12.10 4.60 -8.19
N VAL A 94 10.92 4.82 -7.62
CA VAL A 94 9.69 5.18 -8.33
C VAL A 94 9.44 6.66 -8.12
N ALA A 95 9.06 7.40 -9.17
CA ALA A 95 8.66 8.79 -9.02
C ALA A 95 7.27 8.85 -8.39
N SER A 96 7.22 9.00 -7.06
CA SER A 96 6.00 9.14 -6.27
C SER A 96 6.14 10.16 -5.16
N ASP A 97 5.05 10.84 -4.83
CA ASP A 97 5.02 11.82 -3.74
C ASP A 97 4.94 11.12 -2.38
N ASN A 98 4.20 10.01 -2.29
CA ASN A 98 3.99 9.29 -1.03
C ASN A 98 4.08 7.77 -1.20
N ILE A 99 4.86 7.14 -0.31
CA ILE A 99 4.94 5.69 -0.17
C ILE A 99 4.33 5.30 1.18
N PHE A 100 3.46 4.31 1.19
CA PHE A 100 2.86 3.74 2.38
C PHE A 100 3.22 2.27 2.48
N VAL A 101 3.82 1.87 3.60
CA VAL A 101 4.28 0.49 3.82
C VAL A 101 3.52 -0.09 5.00
N TYR A 102 2.97 -1.30 4.81
CA TYR A 102 2.13 -1.97 5.80
C TYR A 102 2.80 -3.27 6.25
N THR A 103 2.81 -3.50 7.56
CA THR A 103 3.42 -4.68 8.18
C THR A 103 2.47 -5.33 9.18
N THR A 104 2.47 -6.66 9.25
CA THR A 104 1.62 -7.41 10.19
C THR A 104 2.48 -8.03 11.29
N LYS A 105 1.89 -8.36 12.44
CA LYS A 105 2.63 -9.01 13.53
C LYS A 105 3.15 -10.41 13.16
N SER A 106 2.47 -11.09 12.24
CA SER A 106 2.68 -12.51 11.94
C SER A 106 3.44 -12.80 10.63
N ASP A 107 3.52 -11.86 9.67
CA ASP A 107 4.22 -12.11 8.40
C ASP A 107 5.69 -11.65 8.46
N ALA A 108 6.57 -12.58 8.87
CA ALA A 108 8.00 -12.32 9.03
C ALA A 108 8.68 -11.84 7.73
N ALA A 109 8.26 -12.35 6.57
CA ALA A 109 8.88 -11.99 5.30
C ALA A 109 8.56 -10.54 4.90
N ILE A 110 7.30 -10.11 5.06
CA ILE A 110 6.91 -8.71 4.83
C ILE A 110 7.66 -7.79 5.80
N ASN A 111 7.79 -8.20 7.06
CA ASN A 111 8.48 -7.41 8.09
C ASN A 111 9.98 -7.26 7.80
N GLU A 112 10.63 -8.31 7.34
CA GLU A 112 12.04 -8.25 6.95
C GLU A 112 12.25 -7.35 5.73
N ALA A 113 11.40 -7.50 4.69
CA ALA A 113 11.47 -6.67 3.50
C ALA A 113 11.22 -5.20 3.83
N SER A 114 10.23 -4.91 4.66
CA SER A 114 9.92 -3.56 5.15
C SER A 114 11.11 -2.91 5.87
N ARG A 115 11.85 -3.66 6.70
CA ARG A 115 13.07 -3.14 7.35
C ARG A 115 14.18 -2.83 6.35
N LYS A 116 14.35 -3.66 5.33
CA LYS A 116 15.33 -3.41 4.24
C LYS A 116 14.94 -2.17 3.44
N LEU A 117 13.66 -2.05 3.09
CA LEU A 117 13.12 -0.87 2.41
C LEU A 117 13.30 0.39 3.24
N TYR A 118 13.02 0.35 4.55
CA TYR A 118 13.26 1.46 5.46
C TYR A 118 14.73 1.91 5.45
N ALA A 119 15.67 0.95 5.51
CA ALA A 119 17.11 1.25 5.46
C ALA A 119 17.50 1.90 4.12
N SER A 120 17.04 1.36 2.99
CA SER A 120 17.32 1.91 1.66
C SER A 120 16.79 3.34 1.52
N LEU A 121 15.53 3.58 1.90
CA LEU A 121 14.91 4.91 1.81
C LEU A 121 15.63 5.94 2.70
N LYS A 122 16.15 5.49 3.86
CA LYS A 122 16.96 6.32 4.75
C LYS A 122 18.28 6.73 4.10
N GLU A 123 18.95 5.81 3.40
CA GLU A 123 20.18 6.11 2.64
C GLU A 123 19.91 7.10 1.51
N LYS A 124 18.74 7.01 0.86
CA LYS A 124 18.25 7.95 -0.16
C LYS A 124 17.78 9.30 0.41
N GLN A 125 17.89 9.52 1.72
CA GLN A 125 17.48 10.76 2.41
C GLN A 125 15.99 11.12 2.23
N ILE A 126 15.13 10.12 2.04
CA ILE A 126 13.68 10.31 1.94
C ILE A 126 13.11 10.52 3.35
N GLU A 127 12.11 11.40 3.48
CA GLU A 127 11.44 11.63 4.76
C GLU A 127 10.71 10.36 5.22
N LEU A 128 11.02 9.87 6.42
CA LEU A 128 10.44 8.65 6.99
C LEU A 128 9.54 8.96 8.17
N LYS A 129 8.30 8.45 8.13
CA LYS A 129 7.31 8.48 9.21
C LYS A 129 7.00 7.06 9.65
N HIS A 130 6.76 6.87 10.94
CA HIS A 130 6.39 5.58 11.50
C HIS A 130 5.18 5.74 12.42
N THR A 131 4.15 4.94 12.17
CA THR A 131 2.90 4.93 12.92
C THR A 131 2.61 3.50 13.37
N ALA A 132 2.54 3.30 14.68
CA ALA A 132 2.06 2.05 15.24
C ALA A 132 0.52 2.07 15.26
N VAL A 133 -0.10 0.99 14.77
CA VAL A 133 -1.55 0.79 14.67
C VAL A 133 -2.01 -0.27 15.65
#